data_AF-A0AAV1Z0W3-F1
#
_entry.id   AF-A0AAV1Z0W3-F1
#
_cell.length_a   1.000
_cell.length_b   1.000
_cell.length_c   1.000
_cell.angle_alpha   90.00
_cell.angle_beta   90.00
_cell.angle_gamma   90.00
#
_symmetry.space_group_name_H-M   'P 1'
#
loop_
_entity.id
_entity.type
_entity.pdbx_description
1 polymer ?
#
loop_
_entity_poly.entity_id
_entity_poly.type
_entity_poly.pdbx_seq_one_letter_code
_entity_poly.pdbx_strand_id
1 'polypeptide(L)'
;MLRSFFRTLEYTSKLNGWDEEQLFFITNIKLEGNARKYFDASLQSPDIDYKKLKECMLSHFTDSPSFSNEFARFSSAKQYDLESVKDYAVRLEGLAHKSFV
;
A
#
# COMPACT_ATOMS: atom_id res chain seq x y z
N MET A 1 8.19 -1.27 0.86
CA MET A 1 8.59 -2.67 1.12
C MET A 1 7.80 -3.68 0.27
N LEU A 2 6.46 -3.63 0.23
CA LEU A 2 5.67 -4.54 -0.60
C LEU A 2 5.84 -4.32 -2.11
N ARG A 3 5.89 -3.07 -2.57
CA ARG A 3 6.16 -2.74 -3.99
C ARG A 3 7.52 -3.25 -4.47
N SER A 4 8.55 -3.16 -3.63
CA SER A 4 9.88 -3.69 -3.93
C SER A 4 9.89 -5.22 -3.96
N PHE A 5 9.12 -5.88 -3.09
CA PHE A 5 8.95 -7.34 -3.12
C PHE A 5 8.42 -7.82 -4.48
N PHE A 6 7.27 -7.29 -4.93
CA PHE A 6 6.68 -7.69 -6.23
C PHE A 6 7.60 -7.35 -7.41
N ARG A 7 8.29 -6.19 -7.36
CA ARG A 7 9.26 -5.82 -8.40
C ARG A 7 10.43 -6.79 -8.47
N THR A 8 11.00 -7.19 -7.34
CA THR A 8 12.10 -8.16 -7.29
C THR A 8 11.64 -9.54 -7.77
N LEU A 9 10.42 -9.94 -7.40
CA LEU A 9 9.83 -11.20 -7.83
C LEU A 9 9.66 -11.25 -9.35
N GLU A 10 9.09 -10.20 -9.94
CA GLU A 10 8.90 -10.07 -11.40
C GLU A 10 10.22 -10.02 -12.16
N TYR A 11 11.23 -9.34 -11.60
CA TYR A 11 12.57 -9.33 -12.18
C TYR A 11 13.19 -10.74 -12.16
N THR A 12 13.07 -11.45 -11.05
CA THR A 12 13.55 -12.82 -10.89
C THR A 12 12.83 -13.78 -11.85
N SER A 13 11.51 -13.62 -11.99
CA SER A 13 10.67 -14.36 -12.95
C SER A 13 11.20 -14.24 -14.37
N LYS A 14 11.52 -13.02 -14.81
CA LYS A 14 12.05 -12.76 -16.16
C LYS A 14 13.41 -13.40 -16.38
N LEU A 15 14.29 -13.38 -15.38
CA LEU A 15 15.61 -13.99 -15.47
C LEU A 15 15.55 -15.53 -15.55
N ASN A 16 14.60 -16.15 -14.86
CA ASN A 16 14.46 -17.60 -14.79
C ASN A 16 13.45 -18.16 -15.82
N GLY A 17 12.79 -17.30 -16.59
CA GLY A 17 11.79 -17.72 -17.58
C GLY A 17 10.53 -18.33 -16.96
N TRP A 18 10.13 -17.90 -15.76
CA TRP A 18 8.92 -18.42 -15.12
C TRP A 18 7.65 -17.98 -15.86
N ASP A 19 6.71 -18.90 -15.99
CA ASP A 19 5.35 -18.59 -16.44
C ASP A 19 4.51 -17.94 -15.30
N GLU A 20 3.29 -17.53 -15.63
CA GLU A 20 2.42 -16.82 -14.70
C GLU A 20 1.92 -17.72 -13.55
N GLU A 21 1.76 -19.02 -13.78
CA GLU A 21 1.37 -19.99 -12.75
C GLU A 21 2.51 -20.22 -11.74
N GLN A 22 3.74 -20.38 -12.23
CA GLN A 22 4.94 -20.49 -11.42
C GLN A 22 5.17 -19.22 -10.60
N LEU A 23 4.98 -18.05 -11.21
CA LEU A 23 5.08 -16.77 -10.52
C LEU A 23 4.06 -16.66 -9.39
N PHE A 24 2.81 -17.04 -9.65
CA PHE A 24 1.75 -17.09 -8.64
C PHE A 24 2.09 -18.04 -7.49
N PHE A 25 2.51 -19.27 -7.81
CA PHE A 25 2.85 -20.28 -6.82
C PHE A 25 4.01 -19.85 -5.92
N ILE A 26 5.08 -19.30 -6.51
CA ILE A 26 6.24 -18.79 -5.77
C ILE A 26 5.84 -17.59 -4.91
N THR A 27 5.02 -16.68 -5.43
CA THR A 27 4.48 -15.56 -4.66
C THR A 27 3.80 -16.08 -3.40
N ASN A 28 2.91 -17.05 -3.56
CA ASN A 28 2.13 -17.63 -2.47
C ASN A 28 3.04 -18.28 -1.42
N ILE A 29 4.07 -19.04 -1.82
CA ILE A 29 5.04 -19.63 -0.88
C ILE A 29 5.81 -18.55 -0.10
N LYS A 30 6.11 -17.42 -0.73
CA LYS A 30 6.88 -16.32 -0.12
C LYS A 30 6.02 -15.40 0.76
N LEU A 31 4.70 -15.59 0.82
CA LEU A 31 3.85 -14.84 1.73
C LEU A 31 4.04 -15.34 3.16
N GLU A 32 4.41 -14.42 4.05
CA GLU A 32 4.63 -14.71 5.46
C GLU A 32 3.90 -13.67 6.35
N GLY A 33 3.75 -13.98 7.64
CA GLY A 33 3.21 -13.07 8.64
C GLY A 33 1.80 -12.54 8.31
N ASN A 34 1.61 -11.22 8.41
CA ASN A 34 0.30 -10.58 8.17
C ASN A 34 -0.16 -10.72 6.71
N ALA A 35 0.75 -10.75 5.74
CA ALA A 35 0.40 -10.95 4.34
C ALA A 35 -0.18 -12.35 4.11
N ARG A 36 0.40 -13.39 4.73
CA ARG A 36 -0.16 -14.74 4.70
C ARG A 36 -1.56 -14.81 5.31
N LYS A 37 -1.74 -14.23 6.49
CA LYS A 37 -3.07 -14.19 7.16
C LYS A 37 -4.13 -13.50 6.30
N TYR A 38 -3.78 -12.39 5.65
CA TYR A 38 -4.69 -11.69 4.75
C TYR A 38 -5.03 -12.54 3.52
N PHE A 39 -4.04 -13.23 2.94
CA PHE A 39 -4.29 -14.13 1.81
C PHE A 39 -5.27 -15.24 2.18
N ASP A 40 -5.00 -15.96 3.27
CA ASP A 40 -5.82 -17.08 3.72
C ASP A 40 -7.26 -16.64 4.09
N ALA A 41 -7.41 -15.46 4.70
CA ALA A 41 -8.71 -14.98 5.16
C ALA A 41 -9.56 -14.31 4.08
N SER A 42 -8.94 -13.65 3.08
CA SER A 42 -9.65 -12.74 2.18
C SER A 42 -9.43 -12.98 0.69
N LEU A 43 -8.38 -13.71 0.30
CA LEU A 43 -7.99 -13.87 -1.09
C LEU A 43 -7.99 -15.33 -1.56
N GLN A 44 -8.15 -16.30 -0.66
CA GLN A 44 -8.19 -17.71 -1.02
C GLN A 44 -9.46 -18.04 -1.82
N SER A 45 -9.34 -18.01 -3.15
CA SER A 45 -10.40 -18.28 -4.12
C SER A 45 -9.83 -19.06 -5.31
N PRO A 46 -10.60 -19.94 -5.97
CA PRO A 46 -10.14 -20.64 -7.18
C PRO A 46 -9.77 -19.70 -8.34
N ASP A 47 -10.35 -18.50 -8.38
CA ASP A 47 -10.24 -17.56 -9.51
C ASP A 47 -9.20 -16.45 -9.32
N ILE A 48 -8.34 -16.58 -8.29
CA ILE A 48 -7.30 -15.59 -8.02
C ILE A 48 -6.06 -15.89 -8.87
N ASP A 49 -5.74 -14.94 -9.75
CA ASP A 49 -4.50 -14.92 -10.52
C ASP A 49 -3.43 -14.04 -9.84
N TYR A 50 -2.21 -14.08 -10.36
CA TYR A 50 -1.10 -13.28 -9.84
C TYR A 50 -1.40 -11.78 -9.84
N LYS A 51 -2.05 -11.28 -10.89
CA LYS A 51 -2.35 -9.85 -11.06
C LYS A 51 -3.32 -9.37 -9.98
N LYS A 52 -4.44 -10.07 -9.76
CA LYS A 52 -5.42 -9.78 -8.72
C LYS A 52 -4.80 -9.88 -7.33
N LEU A 53 -4.01 -10.93 -7.07
CA LEU A 53 -3.30 -11.07 -5.80
C LEU A 53 -2.42 -9.84 -5.52
N LYS A 54 -1.59 -9.45 -6.50
CA LYS A 54 -0.71 -8.28 -6.39
C LYS A 54 -1.50 -7.00 -6.13
N GLU A 55 -2.58 -6.77 -6.87
CA GLU A 55 -3.44 -5.59 -6.72
C GLU A 55 -4.10 -5.55 -5.33
N CYS A 56 -4.69 -6.64 -4.87
CA CYS A 56 -5.31 -6.73 -3.54
C CYS A 56 -4.28 -6.51 -2.42
N MET A 57 -3.12 -7.16 -2.51
CA MET A 57 -2.03 -6.99 -1.54
C MET A 57 -1.54 -5.55 -1.48
N LEU A 58 -1.32 -4.92 -2.65
CA LEU A 58 -0.91 -3.53 -2.71
C LEU A 58 -1.99 -2.60 -2.15
N SER A 59 -3.27 -2.85 -2.45
CA SER A 59 -4.36 -2.04 -1.91
C SER A 59 -4.46 -2.16 -0.38
N HIS A 60 -4.32 -3.38 0.16
CA HIS A 60 -4.50 -3.63 1.59
C HIS A 60 -3.31 -3.16 2.46
N PHE A 61 -2.07 -3.30 1.96
CA PHE A 61 -0.86 -3.02 2.74
C PHE A 61 -0.11 -1.75 2.33
N THR A 62 -0.46 -1.15 1.20
CA THR A 62 0.03 0.21 0.94
C THR A 62 -0.88 1.12 1.74
N ASP A 63 -0.38 1.65 2.85
CA ASP A 63 -1.06 2.68 3.62
C ASP A 63 -1.54 3.80 2.68
N SER A 64 -2.81 3.77 2.29
CA SER A 64 -3.50 5.03 2.12
C SER A 64 -3.60 5.59 3.54
N PRO A 65 -3.17 6.84 3.77
CA PRO A 65 -3.47 7.47 5.03
C PRO A 65 -4.97 7.33 5.28
N SER A 66 -5.35 6.62 6.34
CA SER A 66 -6.77 6.45 6.65
C SER A 66 -7.38 7.83 6.87
N PHE A 67 -8.66 8.01 6.55
CA PHE A 67 -9.39 9.24 6.84
C PHE A 67 -9.14 9.71 8.27
N SER A 68 -9.19 8.79 9.24
CA SER A 68 -8.93 9.09 10.64
C SER A 68 -7.52 9.64 10.90
N ASN A 69 -6.50 9.11 10.22
CA ASN A 69 -5.12 9.61 10.36
C ASN A 69 -4.96 11.00 9.74
N GLU A 70 -5.47 11.24 8.53
CA GLU A 70 -5.35 12.57 7.91
C GLU A 70 -6.20 13.60 8.64
N PHE A 71 -7.42 13.24 9.05
CA PHE A 71 -8.27 14.11 9.85
C PHE A 71 -7.64 14.45 11.21
N ALA A 72 -6.99 13.49 11.88
CA ALA A 72 -6.26 13.75 13.11
C ALA A 72 -5.10 14.73 12.87
N ARG A 73 -4.36 14.59 11.77
CA ARG A 73 -3.26 15.51 11.41
C ARG A 73 -3.76 16.90 11.06
N PHE A 74 -4.90 17.00 10.36
CA PHE A 74 -5.56 18.26 10.05
C PHE A 74 -6.08 18.95 11.32
N SER A 75 -6.88 18.25 12.13
CA SER A 75 -7.52 18.79 13.33
C SER A 75 -6.52 19.18 14.43
N SER A 76 -5.36 18.51 14.50
CA SER A 76 -4.29 18.83 15.46
C SER A 76 -3.24 19.82 14.92
N ALA A 77 -3.36 20.26 13.66
CA ALA A 77 -2.42 21.20 13.07
C ALA A 77 -2.45 22.53 13.84
N LYS A 78 -1.26 22.98 14.25
CA LYS A 78 -1.02 24.31 14.80
C LYS A 78 0.06 24.99 13.99
N GLN A 79 0.05 26.32 13.98
CA GLN A 79 1.13 27.11 13.39
C GLN A 79 2.40 26.92 14.22
N TYR A 80 3.54 26.72 13.58
CA TYR A 80 4.83 26.63 14.29
C TYR A 80 5.38 28.03 14.61
N ASP A 81 6.22 28.13 15.65
CA ASP A 81 6.73 29.42 16.18
C ASP A 81 7.44 30.29 15.13
N LEU A 82 8.03 29.69 14.08
CA LEU A 82 8.74 30.38 13.00
C LEU A 82 8.06 30.24 11.63
N GLU A 83 6.86 29.67 11.58
CA GLU A 83 6.11 29.50 10.33
C GLU A 83 5.29 30.76 10.03
N SER A 84 5.35 31.25 8.78
CA SER A 84 4.52 32.38 8.38
C SER A 84 3.05 31.97 8.29
N VAL A 85 2.13 32.92 8.47
CA VAL A 85 0.68 32.65 8.34
C VAL A 85 0.33 32.08 6.96
N LYS A 86 1.02 32.54 5.91
CA LYS A 86 0.81 32.08 4.55
C LYS A 86 1.23 30.61 4.38
N ASP A 87 2.41 30.26 4.89
CA ASP A 87 2.93 28.88 4.80
C ASP A 87 2.08 27.93 5.64
N TYR A 88 1.62 28.38 6.80
CA TYR A 88 0.67 27.66 7.63
C TYR A 88 -0.65 27.39 6.90
N ALA A 89 -1.23 28.40 6.25
CA ALA A 89 -2.48 28.27 5.50
C ALA A 89 -2.35 27.26 4.34
N VAL A 90 -1.25 27.32 3.58
CA VAL A 90 -0.99 26.37 2.49
C VAL A 90 -0.85 24.94 3.01
N ARG A 91 -0.14 24.76 4.13
CA ARG A 91 0.00 23.44 4.76
C ARG A 91 -1.34 22.92 5.28
N LEU A 92 -2.14 23.78 5.90
CA LEU A 92 -3.45 23.43 6.45
C LEU A 92 -4.42 23.04 5.33
N GLU A 93 -4.43 23.76 4.21
CA GLU A 93 -5.20 23.43 3.01
C GLU A 93 -4.78 22.07 2.42
N GLY A 94 -3.47 21.80 2.35
CA GLY A 94 -2.95 20.50 1.91
C GLY A 94 -3.37 19.34 2.82
N LEU A 95 -3.49 19.57 4.13
CA LEU A 95 -4.00 18.57 5.08
C LEU A 95 -5.52 18.38 4.97
N ALA A 96 -6.27 19.47 4.75
CA ALA A 96 -7.71 19.42 4.53
C ALA A 96 -8.04 18.63 3.26
N HIS A 97 -7.32 18.87 2.18
CA HIS A 97 -7.51 18.16 0.91
C HIS A 97 -7.32 16.64 1.09
N LYS A 98 -6.27 16.21 1.79
CA LYS A 98 -6.03 14.78 2.07
C LYS A 98 -7.04 14.13 3.01
N SER A 99 -7.75 14.94 3.79
CA SER A 99 -8.74 14.46 4.76
C SER A 99 -10.13 14.37 4.15
N PHE A 100 -10.52 15.28 3.26
CA PHE A 100 -11.91 15.44 2.84
C PHE A 100 -12.16 15.24 1.34
N VAL A 101 -11.11 15.06 0.53
CA VAL A 101 -11.18 14.90 -0.94
C VAL A 101 -10.46 13.62 -1.35
#